data_AF-A0A847BX29-F1
#
_entry.id   AF-A0A847BX29-F1
#
_cell.length_a   1.000
_cell.length_b   1.000
_cell.length_c   1.000
_cell.angle_alpha   90.00
_cell.angle_beta   90.00
_cell.angle_gamma   90.00
#
_symmetry.space_group_name_H-M   'P 1'
#
loop_
_entity.id
_entity.type
_entity.pdbx_description
1 polymer ?
#
loop_
_entity_poly.entity_id
_entity_poly.type
_entity_poly.pdbx_seq_one_letter_code
_entity_poly.pdbx_strand_id
1 'polypeptide(L)'
;MLLLIHPPIAKPCEPPAGIAKLAGALAKHHYPCTLLDANLEGLLQLLTAPRQGSDTWSKRACRNVESDLKDLRNISLYANVDRYKRAVLDIGRVLALAGRDCGSTMTLANYEDDCLSPMSSGDLLQAAEHPQKNPFFPWFSKRLSALVE
;
A
#
# COMPACT_ATOMS: atom_id res chain seq x y z
N MET A 1 23.86 -0.50 -9.84
CA MET A 1 22.89 -1.20 -8.98
C MET A 1 21.51 -1.02 -9.60
N LEU A 2 20.70 -2.08 -9.71
CA LEU A 2 19.32 -1.99 -10.18
C LEU A 2 18.36 -2.02 -8.99
N LEU A 3 17.32 -1.20 -8.99
CA LEU A 3 16.23 -1.25 -8.01
C LEU A 3 14.98 -1.80 -8.68
N LEU A 4 14.46 -2.91 -8.18
CA LEU A 4 13.19 -3.50 -8.65
C LEU A 4 12.09 -3.18 -7.63
N ILE A 5 11.07 -2.46 -8.09
CA ILE A 5 9.97 -1.97 -7.26
C ILE A 5 8.71 -2.77 -7.60
N HIS A 6 8.11 -3.42 -6.61
CA HIS A 6 6.73 -3.86 -6.69
C HIS A 6 5.82 -2.68 -6.31
N PRO A 7 5.00 -2.16 -7.24
CA PRO A 7 4.35 -0.86 -7.06
C PRO A 7 3.25 -0.90 -6.00
N PRO A 8 2.96 0.24 -5.34
CA PRO A 8 1.83 0.36 -4.44
C PRO A 8 0.49 -0.03 -5.07
N ILE A 9 -0.44 -0.50 -4.23
CA ILE A 9 -1.83 -0.81 -4.60
C ILE A 9 -1.97 -2.02 -5.54
N ALA A 10 -0.91 -2.81 -5.73
CA ALA A 10 -1.05 -4.17 -6.21
C ALA A 10 -1.91 -4.99 -5.22
N LYS A 11 -2.79 -5.85 -5.73
CA LYS A 11 -3.67 -6.65 -4.87
C LYS A 11 -2.83 -7.52 -3.91
N PRO A 12 -2.98 -7.36 -2.57
CA PRO A 12 -2.13 -8.06 -1.59
C PRO A 12 -2.64 -9.47 -1.34
N CYS A 13 -2.65 -10.31 -2.38
CA CYS A 13 -3.09 -11.70 -2.31
C CYS A 13 -1.96 -12.72 -2.49
N GLU A 14 -0.77 -12.29 -2.89
CA GLU A 14 0.41 -13.14 -3.06
C GLU A 14 1.70 -12.33 -2.93
N PRO A 15 2.84 -12.95 -2.57
CA PRO A 15 4.15 -12.32 -2.65
C PRO A 15 4.50 -11.90 -4.09
N PRO A 16 5.30 -10.84 -4.30
CA PRO A 16 5.57 -10.30 -5.64
C PRO A 16 6.58 -11.15 -6.42
N ALA A 17 6.11 -12.28 -6.95
CA ALA A 17 6.94 -13.29 -7.63
C ALA A 17 7.71 -12.73 -8.84
N GLY A 18 7.17 -11.70 -9.51
CA GLY A 18 7.80 -11.05 -10.65
C GLY A 18 9.18 -10.46 -10.33
N ILE A 19 9.28 -9.62 -9.29
CA ILE A 19 10.56 -9.01 -8.91
C ILE A 19 11.51 -10.05 -8.31
N ALA A 20 11.00 -11.07 -7.61
CA ALA A 20 11.82 -12.16 -7.09
C ALA A 20 12.47 -12.98 -8.23
N LYS A 21 11.72 -13.27 -9.29
CA LYS A 21 12.23 -13.98 -10.48
C LYS A 21 13.30 -13.15 -11.21
N LEU A 22 13.07 -11.85 -11.37
CA LEU A 22 14.04 -10.94 -11.99
C LEU A 22 15.32 -10.83 -11.15
N ALA A 23 15.21 -10.70 -9.83
CA ALA A 23 16.37 -10.70 -8.95
C ALA A 23 17.18 -11.99 -9.04
N GLY A 24 16.53 -13.16 -9.08
CA GLY A 24 17.21 -14.44 -9.27
C GLY A 24 17.99 -14.52 -10.60
N ALA A 25 17.42 -14.00 -11.68
CA ALA A 25 18.11 -13.91 -12.97
C ALA A 25 19.33 -12.99 -12.92
N LEU A 26 19.20 -11.80 -12.31
CA LEU A 26 20.30 -10.84 -12.16
C LEU A 26 21.42 -11.40 -11.27
N ALA A 27 21.06 -12.07 -10.18
CA ALA A 27 22.00 -12.70 -9.25
C ALA A 27 22.84 -13.78 -9.95
N LYS A 28 22.24 -14.60 -10.82
CA LYS A 28 22.97 -15.59 -11.64
C LYS A 28 24.06 -14.94 -12.52
N HIS A 29 23.84 -13.71 -12.95
CA HIS A 29 24.79 -12.94 -13.76
C HIS A 29 25.64 -11.97 -12.92
N HIS A 30 25.63 -12.09 -11.59
CA HIS A 30 26.38 -11.22 -10.66
C HIS A 30 26.06 -9.72 -10.81
N TYR A 31 24.84 -9.38 -11.27
CA TYR A 31 24.38 -8.01 -11.31
C TYR A 31 23.75 -7.61 -9.97
N PRO A 32 24.25 -6.56 -9.28
CA PRO A 32 23.71 -6.14 -8.00
C PRO A 32 22.31 -5.54 -8.17
N CYS A 33 21.36 -6.08 -7.42
CA CYS A 33 19.96 -5.70 -7.45
C CYS A 33 19.40 -5.57 -6.03
N THR A 34 18.60 -4.54 -5.81
CA THR A 34 17.83 -4.31 -4.58
C THR A 34 16.36 -4.48 -4.88
N LEU A 35 15.62 -5.12 -3.97
CA LEU A 35 14.17 -5.29 -4.06
C LEU A 35 13.47 -4.32 -3.12
N LEU A 36 12.41 -3.68 -3.60
CA LEU A 36 11.50 -2.87 -2.79
C LEU A 36 10.07 -3.34 -3.02
N ASP A 37 9.43 -3.87 -1.97
CA ASP A 37 7.99 -4.11 -1.95
C ASP A 37 7.26 -2.83 -1.48
N ALA A 38 7.09 -1.89 -2.41
CA ALA A 38 6.43 -0.63 -2.12
C ALA A 38 4.92 -0.78 -1.85
N ASN A 39 4.34 -1.91 -2.26
CA ASN A 39 2.97 -2.27 -1.91
C ASN A 39 2.84 -2.56 -0.42
N LEU A 40 3.61 -3.53 0.08
CA LEU A 40 3.52 -3.95 1.47
C LEU A 40 3.96 -2.82 2.41
N GLU A 41 5.14 -2.24 2.16
CA GLU A 41 5.68 -1.18 3.02
C GLU A 41 4.76 0.06 3.02
N GLY A 42 4.29 0.48 1.84
CA GLY A 42 3.40 1.64 1.70
C GLY A 42 2.04 1.43 2.37
N LEU A 43 1.40 0.28 2.15
CA LEU A 43 0.12 -0.04 2.80
C LEU A 43 0.25 -0.11 4.32
N LEU A 44 1.32 -0.72 4.84
CA LEU A 44 1.56 -0.78 6.28
C LEU A 44 1.77 0.61 6.87
N GLN A 45 2.53 1.48 6.19
CA GLN A 45 2.69 2.86 6.65
C GLN A 45 1.36 3.61 6.67
N LEU A 46 0.54 3.46 5.63
CA LEU A 46 -0.79 4.06 5.64
C LEU A 46 -1.61 3.50 6.79
N LEU A 47 -1.65 2.20 7.02
CA LEU A 47 -2.47 1.61 8.07
C LEU A 47 -2.07 2.05 9.48
N THR A 48 -0.77 2.20 9.76
CA THR A 48 -0.27 2.56 11.11
C THR A 48 -0.25 4.07 11.38
N ALA A 49 -0.44 4.91 10.36
CA ALA A 49 -0.49 6.36 10.58
C ALA A 49 -1.69 6.76 11.47
N PRO A 50 -1.49 7.63 12.48
CA PRO A 50 -2.57 8.05 13.37
C PRO A 50 -3.73 8.68 12.60
N ARG A 51 -4.94 8.15 12.79
CA ARG A 51 -6.18 8.71 12.22
C ARG A 51 -7.31 8.65 13.21
N GLN A 52 -8.22 9.61 13.08
CA GLN A 52 -9.45 9.65 13.86
C GLN A 52 -10.65 9.39 12.95
N GLY A 53 -11.43 8.38 13.30
CA GLY A 53 -12.71 8.14 12.66
C GLY A 53 -13.77 9.15 13.13
N SER A 54 -14.61 9.60 12.20
CA SER A 54 -15.77 10.43 12.52
C SER A 54 -16.95 9.59 13.03
N ASP A 55 -17.19 8.44 12.40
CA ASP A 55 -18.28 7.51 12.75
C ASP A 55 -17.81 6.31 13.60
N THR A 56 -18.77 5.57 14.16
CA THR A 56 -18.52 4.40 15.04
C THR A 56 -17.68 3.32 14.36
N TRP A 57 -17.89 3.04 13.07
CA TRP A 57 -17.11 2.05 12.35
C TRP A 57 -15.69 2.55 12.13
N SER A 58 -15.50 3.79 11.68
CA SER A 58 -14.18 4.38 11.48
C SER A 58 -13.38 4.41 12.79
N LYS A 59 -13.98 4.81 13.91
CA LYS A 59 -13.33 4.79 15.23
C LYS A 59 -12.90 3.38 15.64
N ARG A 60 -13.77 2.39 15.41
CA ARG A 60 -13.47 0.98 15.68
C ARG A 60 -12.32 0.48 14.79
N ALA A 61 -12.38 0.75 13.49
CA ALA A 61 -11.38 0.30 12.52
C ALA A 61 -10.00 0.88 12.83
N CYS A 62 -9.90 2.19 13.09
CA CYS A 62 -8.64 2.83 13.48
C CYS A 62 -8.07 2.24 14.77
N ARG A 63 -8.91 1.96 15.77
CA ARG A 63 -8.47 1.36 17.04
C ARG A 63 -7.99 -0.08 16.87
N ASN A 64 -8.59 -0.84 15.96
CA ASN A 64 -8.36 -2.28 15.83
C ASN A 64 -7.29 -2.65 14.79
N VAL A 65 -6.75 -1.69 14.02
CA VAL A 65 -5.77 -1.92 12.94
C VAL A 65 -4.66 -2.88 13.33
N GLU A 66 -4.04 -2.70 14.50
CA GLU A 66 -2.91 -3.53 14.93
C GLU A 66 -3.35 -4.98 15.19
N SER A 67 -4.50 -5.16 15.86
CA SER A 67 -5.07 -6.47 16.10
C SER A 67 -5.52 -7.16 14.82
N ASP A 68 -6.14 -6.44 13.89
CA ASP A 68 -6.57 -6.98 12.60
C ASP A 68 -5.36 -7.39 11.76
N LEU A 69 -4.31 -6.58 11.75
CA LEU A 69 -3.03 -6.90 11.11
C LEU A 69 -2.35 -8.13 11.73
N LYS A 70 -2.43 -8.30 13.05
CA LYS A 70 -1.89 -9.48 13.73
C LYS A 70 -2.70 -10.73 13.39
N ASP A 71 -4.02 -10.62 13.38
CA ASP A 71 -4.94 -11.69 13.02
C ASP A 71 -4.74 -12.14 11.57
N LEU A 72 -4.58 -11.20 10.62
CA LEU A 72 -4.33 -11.50 9.21
C LEU A 72 -3.00 -12.23 8.96
N ARG A 73 -2.06 -12.19 9.91
CA ARG A 73 -0.82 -12.97 9.85
C ARG A 73 -0.94 -14.35 10.49
N ASN A 74 -2.10 -14.71 11.02
CA ASN A 74 -2.32 -15.94 11.75
C ASN A 74 -3.26 -16.88 10.98
N ILE A 75 -2.78 -18.10 10.71
CA ILE A 75 -3.53 -19.10 9.94
C ILE A 75 -4.88 -19.47 10.59
N SER A 76 -4.99 -19.35 11.92
CA SER A 76 -6.24 -19.65 12.64
C SER A 76 -7.38 -18.67 12.33
N LEU A 77 -7.10 -17.44 11.88
CA LEU A 77 -8.13 -16.48 11.48
C LEU A 77 -9.00 -17.04 10.37
N TYR A 78 -8.38 -17.75 9.42
CA TYR A 78 -9.05 -18.23 8.20
C TYR A 78 -10.02 -19.39 8.47
N ALA A 79 -9.99 -20.00 9.66
CA ALA A 79 -11.01 -20.94 10.10
C ALA A 79 -12.33 -20.25 10.48
N ASN A 80 -12.34 -18.92 10.66
CA ASN A 80 -13.52 -18.14 11.01
C ASN A 80 -13.75 -17.01 9.99
N VAL A 81 -14.65 -17.28 9.04
CA VAL A 81 -14.94 -16.38 7.91
C VAL A 81 -15.45 -15.01 8.37
N ASP A 82 -16.25 -14.94 9.44
CA ASP A 82 -16.80 -13.66 9.92
C ASP A 82 -15.74 -12.78 10.56
N ARG A 83 -14.81 -13.37 11.33
CA ARG A 83 -13.65 -12.65 11.84
C ARG A 83 -12.74 -12.17 10.72
N TYR A 84 -12.45 -13.04 9.75
CA TYR A 84 -11.66 -12.68 8.58
C TYR A 84 -12.28 -11.50 7.81
N LYS A 85 -13.58 -11.58 7.48
CA LYS A 85 -14.31 -10.50 6.80
C LYS A 85 -14.24 -9.19 7.59
N ARG A 86 -14.43 -9.24 8.91
CA ARG A 86 -14.35 -8.05 9.77
C ARG A 86 -12.97 -7.41 9.72
N ALA A 87 -11.90 -8.18 9.85
CA ALA A 87 -10.53 -7.67 9.78
C ALA A 87 -10.26 -7.01 8.42
N VAL A 88 -10.60 -7.67 7.32
CA VAL A 88 -10.43 -7.09 5.97
C VAL A 88 -11.24 -5.81 5.77
N LEU A 89 -12.50 -5.78 6.25
CA LEU A 89 -13.36 -4.60 6.16
C LEU A 89 -12.84 -3.42 6.99
N ASP A 90 -12.29 -3.68 8.17
CA ASP A 90 -11.72 -2.63 9.03
C ASP A 90 -10.44 -2.07 8.42
N ILE A 91 -9.53 -2.92 7.93
CA ILE A 91 -8.35 -2.51 7.17
C ILE A 91 -8.75 -1.67 5.95
N GLY A 92 -9.73 -2.15 5.17
CA GLY A 92 -10.26 -1.40 4.02
C GLY A 92 -10.85 -0.05 4.42
N ARG A 93 -11.52 0.04 5.58
CA ARG A 93 -12.06 1.30 6.09
C ARG A 93 -10.95 2.29 6.43
N VAL A 94 -9.85 1.85 7.04
CA VAL A 94 -8.72 2.73 7.35
C VAL A 94 -8.03 3.22 6.09
N LEU A 95 -7.86 2.37 5.07
CA LEU A 95 -7.32 2.80 3.78
C LEU A 95 -8.24 3.81 3.09
N ALA A 96 -9.55 3.61 3.14
CA ALA A 96 -10.51 4.56 2.59
C ALA A 96 -10.44 5.95 3.28
N LEU A 97 -10.19 5.99 4.59
CA LEU A 97 -9.94 7.24 5.31
C LEU A 97 -8.63 7.89 4.85
N ALA A 98 -7.56 7.10 4.73
CA ALA A 98 -6.27 7.58 4.26
C ALA A 98 -6.33 8.21 2.85
N GLY A 99 -7.10 7.59 1.94
CA GLY A 99 -7.31 8.15 0.60
C GLY A 99 -8.06 9.47 0.64
N ARG A 100 -9.15 9.56 1.43
CA ARG A 100 -9.99 10.76 1.52
C ARG A 100 -9.22 11.98 1.99
N ASP A 101 -8.29 11.81 2.93
CA ASP A 101 -7.43 12.88 3.43
C ASP A 101 -6.55 13.49 2.31
N CYS A 102 -6.36 12.76 1.20
CA CYS A 102 -5.58 13.18 0.04
C CYS A 102 -6.44 13.40 -1.23
N GLY A 103 -7.77 13.44 -1.13
CA GLY A 103 -8.65 13.61 -2.30
C GLY A 103 -8.61 12.42 -3.26
N SER A 104 -8.54 11.20 -2.69
CA SER A 104 -8.54 9.96 -3.45
C SER A 104 -9.45 8.91 -2.81
N THR A 105 -9.99 8.02 -3.63
CA THR A 105 -10.67 6.82 -3.18
C THR A 105 -9.70 5.66 -3.18
N MET A 106 -9.48 5.07 -2.00
CA MET A 106 -8.54 3.97 -1.79
C MET A 106 -9.20 2.72 -1.22
N THR A 107 -8.77 1.58 -1.73
CA THR A 107 -9.07 0.26 -1.18
C THR A 107 -7.78 -0.56 -1.11
N LEU A 108 -7.86 -1.83 -0.71
CA LEU A 108 -6.72 -2.75 -0.72
C LEU A 108 -6.10 -2.98 -2.10
N ALA A 109 -6.84 -2.72 -3.19
CA ALA A 109 -6.39 -3.05 -4.54
C ALA A 109 -6.68 -1.96 -5.59
N ASN A 110 -7.31 -0.85 -5.18
CA ASN A 110 -7.64 0.26 -6.07
C ASN A 110 -7.23 1.58 -5.45
N TYR A 111 -6.76 2.48 -6.31
CA TYR A 111 -6.51 3.90 -6.03
C TYR A 111 -7.11 4.69 -7.18
N GLU A 112 -7.93 5.67 -6.83
CA GLU A 112 -8.58 6.56 -7.77
C GLU A 112 -8.43 7.98 -7.24
N ASP A 113 -7.89 8.88 -8.04
CA ASP A 113 -7.84 10.31 -7.72
C ASP A 113 -9.20 10.93 -8.06
N ASP A 114 -9.74 11.77 -7.17
CA ASP A 114 -11.09 12.30 -7.35
C ASP A 114 -11.17 13.33 -8.49
N CYS A 115 -10.03 13.88 -8.93
CA CYS A 115 -9.94 14.95 -9.93
C CYS A 115 -9.14 14.56 -11.18
N LEU A 116 -8.34 13.51 -11.13
CA LEU A 116 -7.43 13.10 -12.21
C LEU A 116 -7.84 11.76 -12.83
N SER A 117 -7.91 11.72 -14.15
CA SER A 117 -8.22 10.51 -14.90
C SER A 117 -6.96 9.70 -15.22
N PRO A 118 -6.93 8.38 -14.95
CA PRO A 118 -5.82 7.51 -15.35
C PRO A 118 -5.73 7.32 -16.87
N MET A 119 -6.76 7.76 -17.63
CA MET A 119 -6.81 7.65 -19.09
C MET A 119 -6.38 8.95 -19.80
N SER A 120 -6.06 10.01 -19.04
CA SER A 120 -5.59 11.29 -19.57
C SER A 120 -4.08 11.42 -19.40
N SER A 121 -3.34 11.58 -20.49
CA SER A 121 -1.89 11.81 -20.42
C SER A 121 -1.54 13.11 -19.69
N GLY A 122 -2.38 14.14 -19.83
CA GLY A 122 -2.19 15.43 -19.14
C GLY A 122 -2.29 15.25 -17.62
N ASP A 123 -3.27 14.49 -17.17
CA ASP A 123 -3.52 14.23 -15.75
C ASP A 123 -2.40 13.35 -15.15
N LEU A 124 -1.88 12.39 -15.92
CA LEU A 124 -0.73 11.57 -15.52
C LEU A 124 0.55 12.41 -15.36
N LEU A 125 0.80 13.35 -16.29
CA LEU A 125 1.92 14.28 -16.17
C LEU A 125 1.74 15.21 -14.98
N GLN A 126 0.53 15.74 -14.77
CA GLN A 126 0.21 16.57 -13.61
C GLN A 126 0.44 15.83 -12.29
N ALA A 127 0.03 14.56 -12.19
CA ALA A 127 0.27 13.72 -11.02
C ALA A 127 1.77 13.50 -10.77
N ALA A 128 2.55 13.28 -11.83
CA ALA A 128 3.99 13.10 -11.75
C ALA A 128 4.73 14.38 -11.31
N GLU A 129 4.26 15.56 -11.71
CA GLU A 129 4.80 16.86 -11.29
C GLU A 129 4.46 17.20 -9.83
N HIS A 130 3.38 16.65 -9.29
CA HIS A 130 2.90 16.93 -7.94
C HIS A 130 2.83 15.67 -7.06
N PRO A 131 3.95 14.95 -6.87
CA PRO A 131 3.96 13.68 -6.18
C PRO A 131 3.52 13.81 -4.71
N GLN A 132 3.62 14.99 -4.10
CA GLN A 132 3.23 15.27 -2.71
C GLN A 132 1.74 15.08 -2.46
N LYS A 133 0.90 15.11 -3.51
CA LYS A 133 -0.54 14.85 -3.40
C LYS A 133 -0.85 13.36 -3.23
N ASN A 134 0.09 12.48 -3.57
CA ASN A 134 -0.10 11.05 -3.43
C ASN A 134 0.03 10.63 -1.95
N PRO A 135 -0.90 9.82 -1.40
CA PRO A 135 -0.89 9.40 0.00
C PRO A 135 0.38 8.63 0.40
N PHE A 136 1.06 7.97 -0.55
CA PHE A 136 2.30 7.24 -0.30
C PHE A 136 3.55 8.15 -0.27
N PHE A 137 3.46 9.42 -0.67
CA PHE A 137 4.61 10.33 -0.78
C PHE A 137 5.44 10.48 0.50
N PRO A 138 4.84 10.69 1.68
CA PRO A 138 5.63 10.85 2.91
C PRO A 138 6.51 9.65 3.23
N TRP A 139 6.09 8.46 2.79
CA TRP A 139 6.83 7.21 2.94
C TRP A 139 7.85 7.01 1.84
N PHE A 140 7.43 7.05 0.56
CA PHE A 140 8.34 6.69 -0.53
C PHE A 140 9.46 7.71 -0.70
N SER A 141 9.23 8.99 -0.42
CA SER A 141 10.28 10.03 -0.50
C SER A 141 11.46 9.69 0.40
N LYS A 142 11.18 9.33 1.66
CA LYS A 142 12.20 8.90 2.63
C LYS A 142 12.81 7.55 2.25
N ARG A 143 11.96 6.60 1.83
CA ARG A 143 12.38 5.22 1.56
C ARG A 143 13.25 5.09 0.32
N LEU A 144 12.91 5.80 -0.76
CA LEU A 144 13.66 5.76 -2.02
C LEU A 144 15.02 6.44 -1.88
N SER A 145 15.12 7.60 -1.22
CA SER A 145 16.42 8.23 -0.94
C SER A 145 17.34 7.27 -0.20
N ALA A 146 16.86 6.58 0.85
CA ALA A 146 17.65 5.62 1.61
C ALA A 146 18.08 4.35 0.83
N LEU A 147 17.56 4.11 -0.37
CA LEU A 147 17.91 2.96 -1.21
C LEU A 147 18.76 3.34 -2.43
N VAL A 148 18.81 4.62 -2.78
CA VAL A 148 19.46 5.13 -4.01
C VAL A 148 20.66 6.02 -3.69
N GLU A 149 20.64 6.72 -2.56
CA GLU A 149 21.75 7.52 -2.00
C GLU A 149 22.62 6.68 -1.06
#